data_AF-A0A6V7VK95-F1
#
_entry.id   AF-A0A6V7VK95-F1
#
_cell.length_a   1.000
_cell.length_b   1.000
_cell.length_c   1.000
_cell.angle_alpha   90.00
_cell.angle_beta   90.00
_cell.angle_gamma   90.00
#
_symmetry.space_group_name_H-M   'P 1'
#
loop_
_entity.id
_entity.type
_entity.pdbx_description
1 polymer ?
#
loop_
_entity_poly.entity_id
_entity_poly.type
_entity_poly.pdbx_seq_one_letter_code
_entity_poly.pdbx_strand_id
1 'polypeptide(L)'
;MNIIISINFSYLFFNFFLLLNYINCLNILQIVPGFTNSHVLFNYRLAEELTKLGHSVVLWTQMEMNMVFTGDFKLPDGVNEIRESIQFKDKLKVEGLKVFQEMIFQSGTPYELWWTGREFKEMRLEACEQMLGEGRAKLLSSVKYQKFDLAIGHFHDFCPVAMARSVGVSRIIWITHGPSLYDFTSLSLGLQTFPSFVPHPLSFNSDRMNFLQRLINVIWHYSGIEFVNLPNVLLHEENSLYKKFFPKSKNLWSVGQQVSVLLLNGERFLDFPRPLPTFILNLGSLASKQQKLNKLILDPEIEYIYSKKESKGVVIFSMGTVSNTTNMPLRMTKSFLNAFGRIPEYDFLWKTEQTEIEGIGGLRMYIYVDGLIKKN
;
A
#
# COMPACT_ATOMS: atom_id res chain seq x y z
N MET A 1 44.03 5.85 -57.75
CA MET A 1 43.03 4.97 -57.11
C MET A 1 42.53 5.67 -55.85
N ASN A 2 41.60 6.62 -56.01
CA ASN A 2 41.00 7.39 -54.92
C ASN A 2 39.50 7.14 -54.97
N ILE A 3 38.99 6.28 -54.09
CA ILE A 3 37.55 6.10 -53.88
C ILE A 3 37.18 7.02 -52.71
N ILE A 4 36.64 8.18 -53.04
CA ILE A 4 36.00 9.08 -52.07
C ILE A 4 34.65 8.46 -51.74
N ILE A 5 34.53 7.88 -50.55
CA ILE A 5 33.26 7.42 -49.99
C ILE A 5 32.48 8.66 -49.57
N SER A 6 31.51 9.08 -50.39
CA SER A 6 30.54 10.11 -50.01
C SER A 6 29.57 9.50 -48.99
N ILE A 7 29.88 9.62 -47.71
CA ILE A 7 28.93 9.29 -46.64
C ILE A 7 27.83 10.35 -46.68
N ASN A 8 26.62 9.91 -47.03
CA ASN A 8 25.44 10.76 -47.17
C ASN A 8 25.01 11.25 -45.78
N PHE A 9 25.48 12.45 -45.38
CA PHE A 9 25.20 13.08 -44.09
C PHE A 9 23.71 13.11 -43.74
N SER A 10 22.84 13.17 -44.75
CA SER A 10 21.39 13.13 -44.65
C SER A 10 20.85 11.85 -43.97
N TYR A 11 21.45 10.70 -44.25
CA TYR A 11 21.03 9.42 -43.66
C TYR A 11 21.47 9.26 -42.22
N LEU A 12 22.63 9.80 -41.85
CA LEU A 12 23.10 9.86 -40.47
C LEU A 12 22.26 10.83 -39.63
N PHE A 13 21.85 11.97 -40.19
CA PHE A 13 20.99 12.94 -39.52
C PHE A 13 19.56 12.42 -39.34
N PHE A 14 19.02 11.70 -40.34
CA PHE A 14 17.68 11.09 -40.27
C PHE A 14 17.62 9.92 -39.26
N ASN A 15 18.67 9.09 -39.20
CA ASN A 15 18.78 8.05 -38.16
C ASN A 15 19.06 8.65 -36.77
N PHE A 16 19.80 9.76 -36.67
CA PHE A 16 19.98 10.48 -35.41
C PHE A 16 18.67 11.10 -34.90
N PHE A 17 17.79 11.56 -35.78
CA PHE A 17 16.43 12.01 -35.42
C PHE A 17 15.47 10.88 -35.06
N LEU A 18 15.64 9.68 -35.63
CA LEU A 18 14.92 8.48 -35.21
C LEU A 18 15.45 7.88 -33.89
N LEU A 19 16.72 8.17 -33.55
CA LEU A 19 17.38 7.82 -32.29
C LEU A 19 17.30 8.92 -31.22
N LEU A 20 16.77 10.11 -31.54
CA LEU A 20 16.22 11.06 -30.56
C LEU A 20 14.93 10.44 -30.03
N ASN A 21 15.16 9.43 -29.19
CA ASN A 21 14.20 8.54 -28.59
C ASN A 21 12.89 9.25 -28.30
N TYR A 22 11.80 8.62 -28.75
CA TYR A 22 10.52 8.65 -28.06
C TYR A 22 10.75 8.29 -26.59
N ILE A 23 11.23 9.24 -25.79
CA ILE A 23 10.98 9.24 -24.36
C ILE A 23 9.49 9.51 -24.29
N ASN A 24 8.69 8.44 -24.35
CA ASN A 24 7.26 8.51 -24.10
C ASN A 24 7.09 8.89 -22.63
N CYS A 25 7.23 10.19 -22.36
CA CYS A 25 6.88 10.80 -21.10
C CYS A 25 5.35 10.73 -21.00
N LEU A 26 4.85 9.77 -20.24
CA LEU A 26 3.43 9.69 -19.91
C LEU A 26 3.11 10.73 -18.83
N ASN A 27 1.95 11.36 -18.96
CA ASN A 27 1.32 12.09 -17.87
C ASN A 27 0.49 11.09 -17.05
N ILE A 28 0.94 10.78 -15.85
CA ILE A 28 0.37 9.74 -14.98
C ILE A 28 -0.39 10.40 -13.83
N LEU A 29 -1.66 10.02 -13.67
CA LEU A 29 -2.48 10.34 -12.51
C LEU A 29 -2.41 9.19 -11.51
N GLN A 30 -1.86 9.41 -10.33
CA GLN A 30 -1.78 8.40 -9.30
C GLN A 30 -2.81 8.66 -8.20
N ILE A 31 -3.80 7.78 -8.08
CA ILE A 31 -4.92 7.89 -7.14
C ILE A 31 -4.54 7.15 -5.86
N VAL A 32 -4.32 7.91 -4.79
CA VAL A 32 -3.68 7.43 -3.56
C VAL A 32 -4.71 7.33 -2.45
N PRO A 33 -4.80 6.16 -1.77
CA PRO A 33 -5.63 6.03 -0.59
C PRO A 33 -4.82 6.49 0.64
N GLY A 34 -5.36 7.46 1.37
CA GLY A 34 -4.77 8.13 2.52
C GLY A 34 -5.29 7.59 3.86
N PHE A 35 -5.41 6.27 4.00
CA PHE A 35 -5.86 5.63 5.25
C PHE A 35 -4.71 5.19 6.17
N THR A 36 -3.51 4.90 5.63
CA THR A 36 -2.30 4.63 6.43
C THR A 36 -1.04 5.21 5.79
N ASN A 37 -0.04 5.51 6.62
CA ASN A 37 1.27 6.03 6.20
C ASN A 37 1.99 5.13 5.18
N SER A 38 1.89 3.80 5.34
CA SER A 38 2.54 2.86 4.43
C SER A 38 2.02 2.94 3.00
N HIS A 39 0.72 3.21 2.83
CA HIS A 39 0.07 3.33 1.53
C HIS A 39 0.53 4.59 0.82
N VAL A 40 0.54 5.72 1.51
CA VAL A 40 1.04 6.99 0.95
C VAL A 40 2.53 6.88 0.62
N LEU A 41 3.34 6.34 1.54
CA LEU A 41 4.78 6.17 1.33
C LEU A 41 5.10 5.28 0.12
N PHE A 42 4.37 4.17 -0.04
CA PHE A 42 4.55 3.32 -1.21
C PHE A 42 4.23 4.08 -2.50
N ASN A 43 3.14 4.84 -2.51
CA ASN A 43 2.78 5.67 -3.65
C ASN A 43 3.84 6.74 -3.96
N TYR A 44 4.44 7.35 -2.94
CA TYR A 44 5.51 8.33 -3.12
C TYR A 44 6.76 7.70 -3.74
N ARG A 45 7.16 6.51 -3.28
CA ARG A 45 8.28 5.77 -3.89
C ARG A 45 8.01 5.40 -5.34
N LEU A 46 6.78 4.96 -5.65
CA LEU A 46 6.39 4.67 -7.02
C LEU A 46 6.45 5.94 -7.90
N ALA A 47 5.93 7.06 -7.40
CA ALA A 47 5.98 8.33 -8.11
C ALA A 47 7.44 8.77 -8.36
N GLU A 48 8.31 8.64 -7.34
CA GLU A 48 9.74 8.95 -7.46
C GLU A 48 10.41 8.13 -8.57
N GLU A 49 10.18 6.82 -8.61
CA GLU A 49 10.75 5.94 -9.65
C GLU A 49 10.17 6.25 -11.04
N LEU A 50 8.87 6.54 -11.16
CA LEU A 50 8.25 6.96 -12.42
C LEU A 50 8.82 8.29 -12.93
N THR A 51 9.05 9.26 -12.04
CA THR A 51 9.69 10.53 -12.37
C THR A 51 11.14 10.34 -12.78
N LYS A 52 11.90 9.44 -12.13
CA LYS A 52 13.27 9.07 -12.56
C LYS A 52 13.30 8.46 -13.97
N LEU A 53 12.25 7.74 -14.36
CA LEU A 53 12.07 7.21 -15.72
C LEU A 53 11.64 8.28 -16.73
N GLY A 54 11.44 9.53 -16.29
CA GLY A 54 11.09 10.66 -17.13
C GLY A 54 9.60 10.86 -17.34
N HIS A 55 8.73 10.24 -16.52
CA HIS A 55 7.29 10.47 -16.57
C HIS A 55 6.85 11.65 -15.68
N SER A 56 5.78 12.33 -16.07
CA SER A 56 5.13 13.36 -15.25
C SER A 56 4.10 12.68 -14.35
N VAL A 57 4.17 12.93 -13.04
CA VAL A 57 3.30 12.27 -12.05
C VAL A 57 2.57 13.31 -11.21
N VAL A 58 1.25 13.15 -11.13
CA VAL A 58 0.40 13.91 -10.22
C VAL A 58 -0.34 12.94 -9.30
N LEU A 59 -0.16 13.10 -8.01
CA LEU A 59 -0.86 12.34 -6.98
C LEU A 59 -2.21 13.02 -6.70
N TRP A 60 -3.28 12.24 -6.67
CA TRP A 60 -4.59 12.67 -6.20
C TRP A 60 -4.95 11.82 -4.98
N THR A 61 -4.70 12.40 -3.81
CA THR A 61 -4.71 11.70 -2.53
C THR A 61 -6.03 11.92 -1.81
N GLN A 62 -6.76 10.84 -1.61
CA GLN A 62 -7.99 10.79 -0.83
C GLN A 62 -7.62 10.57 0.63
N MET A 63 -7.68 11.61 1.48
CA MET A 63 -7.31 11.50 2.89
C MET A 63 -8.51 11.01 3.71
N GLU A 64 -8.68 9.68 3.80
CA GLU A 64 -9.79 9.07 4.55
C GLU A 64 -9.56 9.07 6.07
N MET A 65 -8.32 9.07 6.54
CA MET A 65 -8.03 9.02 7.98
C MET A 65 -7.16 10.20 8.41
N ASN A 66 -7.61 10.90 9.46
CA ASN A 66 -6.98 12.12 9.97
C ASN A 66 -5.57 11.94 10.54
N MET A 67 -5.13 10.70 10.81
CA MET A 67 -3.82 10.42 11.44
C MET A 67 -2.73 9.98 10.45
N VAL A 68 -3.00 10.04 9.14
CA VAL A 68 -1.98 9.80 8.11
C VAL A 68 -1.17 11.09 7.96
N PHE A 69 0.17 10.99 8.05
CA PHE A 69 1.19 12.04 8.21
C PHE A 69 1.53 12.45 9.65
N THR A 70 2.57 11.82 10.19
CA THR A 70 3.29 12.27 11.39
C THR A 70 4.49 13.18 11.08
N GLY A 71 4.55 13.79 9.89
CA GLY A 71 5.54 14.84 9.56
C GLY A 71 6.80 14.39 8.80
N ASP A 72 7.08 13.10 8.68
CA ASP A 72 8.38 12.63 8.15
C ASP A 72 8.43 12.31 6.66
N PHE A 73 7.29 12.23 5.96
CA PHE A 73 7.27 11.86 4.55
C PHE A 73 7.30 13.11 3.66
N LYS A 74 8.47 13.37 3.06
CA LYS A 74 8.63 14.42 2.05
C LYS A 74 8.03 13.94 0.71
N LEU A 75 7.21 14.79 0.09
CA LEU A 75 6.76 14.59 -1.28
C LEU A 75 7.99 14.49 -2.21
N PRO A 76 8.07 13.50 -3.13
CA PRO A 76 9.20 13.37 -4.03
C PRO A 76 9.40 14.61 -4.88
N ASP A 77 10.66 14.96 -5.16
CA ASP A 77 10.98 16.14 -5.95
C ASP A 77 10.42 15.97 -7.39
N GLY A 78 9.78 17.03 -7.92
CA GLY A 78 9.17 17.01 -9.26
C GLY A 78 7.80 16.33 -9.35
N VAL A 79 7.24 15.87 -8.23
CA VAL A 79 5.88 15.32 -8.16
C VAL A 79 4.93 16.36 -7.56
N ASN A 80 3.75 16.52 -8.17
CA ASN A 80 2.67 17.36 -7.62
C ASN A 80 1.65 16.49 -6.88
N GLU A 81 1.03 17.04 -5.84
CA GLU A 81 -0.01 16.32 -5.10
C GLU A 81 -1.22 17.21 -4.81
N ILE A 82 -2.40 16.66 -5.12
CA ILE A 82 -3.70 17.20 -4.80
C ILE A 82 -4.25 16.37 -3.63
N ARG A 83 -4.25 16.95 -2.43
CA ARG A 83 -4.76 16.29 -1.23
C ARG A 83 -6.18 16.71 -0.95
N GLU A 84 -7.05 15.73 -0.77
CA GLU A 84 -8.45 15.97 -0.46
C GLU A 84 -8.85 15.34 0.86
N SER A 85 -9.26 16.18 1.81
CA SER A 85 -9.80 15.72 3.08
C SER A 85 -11.19 15.12 2.88
N ILE A 86 -11.40 13.93 3.44
CA ILE A 86 -12.70 13.28 3.52
C ILE A 86 -13.29 13.51 4.91
N GLN A 87 -14.57 13.86 4.94
CA GLN A 87 -15.27 14.23 6.17
C GLN A 87 -16.32 13.16 6.48
N PHE A 88 -16.11 12.39 7.54
CA PHE A 88 -17.10 11.45 8.03
C PHE A 88 -17.92 12.06 9.16
N LYS A 89 -19.23 11.86 9.14
CA LYS A 89 -20.10 12.27 10.26
C LYS A 89 -19.99 11.31 11.45
N ASP A 90 -19.74 10.04 11.17
CA ASP A 90 -19.59 9.01 12.19
C ASP A 90 -18.20 9.10 12.84
N LYS A 91 -18.18 9.29 14.16
CA LYS A 91 -16.94 9.37 14.94
C LYS A 91 -16.09 8.11 14.81
N LEU A 92 -16.70 6.92 14.71
CA LEU A 92 -15.96 5.66 14.54
C LEU A 92 -15.18 5.64 13.22
N LYS A 93 -15.76 6.18 12.14
CA LYS A 93 -15.09 6.29 10.84
C LYS A 93 -13.98 7.35 10.88
N VAL A 94 -14.22 8.49 11.53
CA VAL A 94 -13.21 9.54 11.75
C VAL A 94 -12.00 9.01 12.53
N GLU A 95 -12.24 8.23 13.58
CA GLU A 95 -11.21 7.63 14.44
C GLU A 95 -10.81 6.21 13.99
N GLY A 96 -11.16 5.79 12.78
CA GLY A 96 -11.07 4.39 12.34
C GLY A 96 -9.69 3.75 12.52
N LEU A 97 -8.61 4.50 12.32
CA LEU A 97 -7.25 3.99 12.58
C LEU A 97 -7.01 3.66 14.06
N LYS A 98 -7.55 4.47 14.99
CA LYS A 98 -7.44 4.21 16.44
C LYS A 98 -8.24 2.96 16.82
N VAL A 99 -9.46 2.84 16.31
CA VAL A 99 -10.29 1.64 16.50
C VAL A 99 -9.54 0.40 16.02
N PHE A 100 -8.94 0.46 14.82
CA PHE A 100 -8.15 -0.65 14.30
C PHE A 100 -6.89 -0.95 15.14
N GLN A 101 -6.20 0.09 15.61
CA GLN A 101 -5.05 -0.01 16.52
C GLN A 101 -5.40 -0.67 17.87
N GLU A 102 -6.64 -0.54 18.35
CA GLU A 102 -7.11 -1.21 19.57
C GLU A 102 -7.48 -2.66 19.30
N MET A 103 -8.21 -2.92 18.21
CA MET A 103 -8.68 -4.25 17.84
C MET A 103 -7.54 -5.24 17.55
N ILE A 104 -6.41 -4.78 17.01
CA ILE A 104 -5.30 -5.67 16.61
C ILE A 104 -4.65 -6.43 17.77
N PHE A 105 -4.82 -5.96 19.01
CA PHE A 105 -4.30 -6.63 20.21
C PHE A 105 -5.35 -7.50 20.92
N GLN A 106 -6.57 -7.56 20.39
CA GLN A 106 -7.66 -8.32 20.96
C GLN A 106 -7.91 -9.60 20.14
N SER A 107 -8.46 -10.63 20.79
CA SER A 107 -8.94 -11.81 20.08
C SER A 107 -10.23 -11.45 19.33
N GLY A 108 -10.21 -11.55 18.00
CA GLY A 108 -11.38 -11.25 17.17
C GLY A 108 -12.39 -12.39 17.09
N THR A 109 -13.66 -12.04 16.95
CA THR A 109 -14.77 -12.93 16.61
C THR A 109 -15.12 -12.85 15.11
N PRO A 110 -15.81 -13.85 14.55
CA PRO A 110 -16.34 -13.76 13.18
C PRO A 110 -17.27 -12.55 12.98
N TYR A 111 -18.04 -12.17 14.01
CA TYR A 111 -18.90 -10.99 13.97
C TYR A 111 -18.09 -9.70 13.84
N GLU A 112 -17.03 -9.55 14.63
CA GLU A 112 -16.14 -8.38 14.56
C GLU A 112 -15.43 -8.30 13.21
N LEU A 113 -15.04 -9.43 12.61
CA LEU A 113 -14.47 -9.46 11.26
C LEU A 113 -15.48 -8.98 10.21
N TRP A 114 -16.72 -9.47 10.27
CA TRP A 114 -17.80 -9.02 9.38
C TRP A 114 -18.11 -7.53 9.57
N TRP A 115 -18.27 -7.09 10.82
CA TRP A 115 -18.53 -5.70 11.16
C TRP A 115 -17.41 -4.79 10.64
N THR A 116 -16.15 -5.15 10.90
CA THR A 116 -14.98 -4.40 10.43
C THR A 116 -14.97 -4.30 8.91
N GLY A 117 -15.19 -5.41 8.21
CA GLY A 117 -15.26 -5.44 6.74
C GLY A 117 -16.34 -4.51 6.19
N ARG A 118 -17.54 -4.54 6.79
CA ARG A 118 -18.65 -3.64 6.46
C ARG A 118 -18.27 -2.17 6.69
N GLU A 119 -17.75 -1.82 7.87
CA GLU A 119 -17.39 -0.44 8.19
C GLU A 119 -16.33 0.13 7.25
N PHE A 120 -15.27 -0.65 6.96
CA PHE A 120 -14.26 -0.25 5.98
C PHE A 120 -14.87 -0.07 4.58
N LYS A 121 -15.85 -0.89 4.21
CA LYS A 121 -16.51 -0.80 2.91
C LYS A 121 -17.40 0.44 2.81
N GLU A 122 -18.23 0.70 3.80
CA GLU A 122 -19.06 1.92 3.86
C GLU A 122 -18.19 3.18 3.86
N MET A 123 -17.11 3.18 4.64
CA MET A 123 -16.15 4.29 4.69
C MET A 123 -15.55 4.58 3.31
N ARG A 124 -15.09 3.55 2.60
CA ARG A 124 -14.55 3.69 1.23
C ARG A 124 -15.59 4.22 0.25
N LEU A 125 -16.84 3.75 0.37
CA LEU A 125 -17.91 4.18 -0.51
C LEU A 125 -18.26 5.66 -0.30
N GLU A 126 -18.46 6.08 0.96
CA GLU A 126 -18.73 7.47 1.33
C GLU A 126 -17.58 8.41 0.92
N ALA A 127 -16.33 7.97 1.11
CA ALA A 127 -15.16 8.72 0.66
C ALA A 127 -15.14 8.90 -0.86
N CYS A 128 -15.48 7.85 -1.61
CA CYS A 128 -15.58 7.91 -3.06
C CYS A 128 -16.69 8.87 -3.52
N GLU A 129 -17.85 8.86 -2.86
CA GLU A 129 -18.94 9.80 -3.14
C GLU A 129 -18.50 11.25 -2.93
N GLN A 130 -17.72 11.53 -1.88
CA GLN A 130 -17.20 12.87 -1.62
C GLN A 130 -16.17 13.32 -2.67
N MET A 131 -15.31 12.42 -3.14
CA MET A 131 -14.33 12.72 -4.20
C MET A 131 -14.99 13.02 -5.54
N LEU A 132 -16.12 12.37 -5.82
CA LEU A 132 -16.85 12.47 -7.08
C LEU A 132 -18.08 13.38 -7.03
N GLY A 133 -18.40 13.94 -5.86
CA GLY A 133 -19.60 14.74 -5.61
C GLY A 133 -19.58 16.10 -6.31
N GLU A 134 -20.76 16.71 -6.45
CA GLU A 134 -20.94 18.00 -7.14
C GLU A 134 -20.11 19.13 -6.54
N GLY A 135 -19.88 19.11 -5.21
CA GLY A 135 -19.00 20.05 -4.52
C GLY A 135 -17.55 20.04 -5.02
N ARG A 136 -17.13 19.00 -5.73
CA ARG A 136 -15.81 18.85 -6.34
C ARG A 136 -15.77 19.14 -7.84
N ALA A 137 -16.87 19.61 -8.46
CA ALA A 137 -16.93 19.81 -9.91
C ALA A 137 -15.80 20.69 -10.49
N LYS A 138 -15.40 21.75 -9.78
CA LYS A 138 -14.27 22.61 -10.17
C LYS A 138 -12.94 21.86 -10.15
N LEU A 139 -12.72 21.03 -9.13
CA LEU A 139 -11.53 20.19 -9.00
C LEU A 139 -11.51 19.12 -10.10
N LEU A 140 -12.61 18.41 -10.30
CA LEU A 140 -12.73 17.40 -11.37
C LEU A 140 -12.42 18.02 -12.73
N SER A 141 -12.90 19.24 -12.97
CA SER A 141 -12.58 20.00 -14.18
C SER A 141 -11.09 20.32 -14.26
N SER A 142 -10.48 20.83 -13.20
CA SER A 142 -9.04 21.18 -13.19
C SER A 142 -8.14 19.96 -13.41
N VAL A 143 -8.44 18.82 -12.79
CA VAL A 143 -7.73 17.55 -13.00
C VAL A 143 -7.91 17.06 -14.44
N LYS A 144 -9.14 17.13 -14.98
CA LYS A 144 -9.43 16.78 -16.37
C LYS A 144 -8.67 17.64 -17.39
N TYR A 145 -8.47 18.93 -17.11
CA TYR A 145 -7.71 19.83 -17.98
C TYR A 145 -6.22 19.45 -18.10
N GLN A 146 -5.66 18.70 -17.13
CA GLN A 146 -4.26 18.26 -17.17
C GLN A 146 -4.01 17.14 -18.20
N LYS A 147 -5.05 16.45 -18.68
CA LYS A 147 -4.99 15.41 -19.74
C LYS A 147 -3.97 14.30 -19.47
N PHE A 148 -4.31 13.38 -18.57
CA PHE A 148 -3.47 12.22 -18.26
C PHE A 148 -3.63 11.09 -19.27
N ASP A 149 -2.53 10.39 -19.55
CA ASP A 149 -2.47 9.24 -20.45
C ASP A 149 -2.85 7.93 -19.76
N LEU A 150 -2.60 7.86 -18.45
CA LEU A 150 -2.73 6.68 -17.61
C LEU A 150 -3.08 7.07 -16.18
N ALA A 151 -3.94 6.27 -15.54
CA ALA A 151 -4.17 6.32 -14.10
C ALA A 151 -3.55 5.10 -13.40
N ILE A 152 -2.95 5.30 -12.24
CA ILE A 152 -2.51 4.23 -11.34
C ILE A 152 -3.30 4.39 -10.05
N GLY A 153 -4.08 3.38 -9.67
CA GLY A 153 -4.95 3.42 -8.49
C GLY A 153 -4.73 2.24 -7.56
N HIS A 154 -5.17 2.38 -6.32
CA HIS A 154 -5.20 1.25 -5.39
C HIS A 154 -6.22 0.18 -5.79
N PHE A 155 -5.99 -1.06 -5.35
CA PHE A 155 -6.84 -2.21 -5.64
C PHE A 155 -8.04 -2.40 -4.70
N HIS A 156 -8.13 -1.61 -3.61
CA HIS A 156 -9.03 -1.89 -2.48
C HIS A 156 -10.51 -1.77 -2.80
N ASP A 157 -10.88 -1.04 -3.86
CA ASP A 157 -12.24 -0.84 -4.34
C ASP A 157 -12.21 -0.34 -5.80
N PHE A 158 -13.38 0.00 -6.35
CA PHE A 158 -13.51 0.51 -7.71
C PHE A 158 -13.43 2.04 -7.82
N CYS A 159 -13.22 2.76 -6.71
CA CYS A 159 -13.19 4.22 -6.71
C CYS A 159 -12.12 4.80 -7.64
N PRO A 160 -10.88 4.27 -7.67
CA PRO A 160 -9.88 4.77 -8.60
C PRO A 160 -10.29 4.64 -10.07
N VAL A 161 -11.07 3.61 -10.42
CA VAL A 161 -11.59 3.43 -11.78
C VAL A 161 -12.61 4.54 -12.09
N ALA A 162 -13.52 4.84 -11.16
CA ALA A 162 -14.52 5.90 -11.31
C ALA A 162 -13.88 7.29 -11.37
N MET A 163 -12.92 7.57 -10.48
CA MET A 163 -12.14 8.80 -10.45
C MET A 163 -11.33 9.02 -11.72
N ALA A 164 -10.63 8.00 -12.23
CA ALA A 164 -9.92 8.11 -13.50
C ALA A 164 -10.89 8.48 -14.64
N ARG A 165 -12.07 7.86 -14.66
CA ARG A 165 -13.05 8.04 -15.74
C ARG A 165 -13.76 9.38 -15.69
N SER A 166 -14.05 9.91 -14.49
CA SER A 166 -14.65 11.23 -14.34
C SER A 166 -13.77 12.35 -14.91
N VAL A 167 -12.45 12.15 -14.90
CA VAL A 167 -11.46 13.07 -15.49
C VAL A 167 -10.98 12.67 -16.88
N GLY A 168 -11.65 11.70 -17.53
CA GLY A 168 -11.42 11.33 -18.92
C GLY A 168 -10.30 10.32 -19.18
N VAL A 169 -9.74 9.71 -18.14
CA VAL A 169 -8.68 8.70 -18.26
C VAL A 169 -9.29 7.32 -18.42
N SER A 170 -8.84 6.59 -19.45
CA SER A 170 -9.42 5.30 -19.81
C SER A 170 -8.53 4.10 -19.52
N ARG A 171 -7.22 4.31 -19.42
CA ARG A 171 -6.24 3.29 -19.09
C ARG A 171 -5.97 3.37 -17.61
N ILE A 172 -6.23 2.28 -16.90
CA ILE A 172 -5.99 2.21 -15.46
C ILE A 172 -5.17 0.96 -15.12
N ILE A 173 -4.19 1.18 -14.26
CA ILE A 173 -3.39 0.15 -13.61
C ILE A 173 -3.77 0.13 -12.13
N TRP A 174 -3.89 -1.05 -11.57
CA TRP A 174 -3.98 -1.20 -10.12
C TRP A 174 -2.63 -1.54 -9.51
N ILE A 175 -2.40 -1.06 -8.29
CA ILE A 175 -1.25 -1.41 -7.47
C ILE A 175 -1.72 -2.06 -6.17
N THR A 176 -1.01 -3.09 -5.70
CA THR A 176 -1.12 -3.58 -4.32
C THR A 176 0.01 -3.01 -3.48
N HIS A 177 -0.26 -2.80 -2.19
CA HIS A 177 0.74 -2.29 -1.24
C HIS A 177 1.52 -3.41 -0.53
N GLY A 178 1.16 -4.67 -0.78
CA GLY A 178 1.88 -5.86 -0.33
C GLY A 178 2.04 -6.89 -1.45
N PRO A 179 2.78 -7.99 -1.19
CA PRO A 179 3.18 -8.94 -2.23
C PRO A 179 2.03 -9.83 -2.70
N SER A 180 1.00 -10.01 -1.87
CA SER A 180 -0.04 -10.99 -2.09
C SER A 180 -1.19 -10.45 -2.94
N LEU A 181 -1.73 -11.33 -3.78
CA LEU A 181 -2.93 -11.09 -4.56
C LEU A 181 -4.18 -11.52 -3.78
N TYR A 182 -5.02 -10.54 -3.40
CA TYR A 182 -6.25 -10.76 -2.65
C TYR A 182 -7.39 -11.30 -3.53
N ASP A 183 -8.35 -11.98 -2.90
CA ASP A 183 -9.50 -12.58 -3.60
C ASP A 183 -10.38 -11.54 -4.28
N PHE A 184 -10.66 -10.41 -3.62
CA PHE A 184 -11.42 -9.30 -4.20
C PHE A 184 -10.83 -8.84 -5.53
N THR A 185 -9.51 -8.63 -5.56
CA THR A 185 -8.78 -8.22 -6.76
C THR A 185 -8.76 -9.32 -7.81
N SER A 186 -8.50 -10.57 -7.38
CA SER A 186 -8.51 -11.73 -8.27
C SER A 186 -9.83 -11.84 -9.01
N LEU A 187 -10.94 -11.83 -8.24
CA LEU A 187 -12.28 -11.85 -8.79
C LEU A 187 -12.47 -10.64 -9.69
N SER A 188 -12.30 -9.40 -9.22
CA SER A 188 -12.52 -8.19 -10.02
C SER A 188 -11.82 -8.17 -11.39
N LEU A 189 -10.70 -8.88 -11.54
CA LEU A 189 -9.91 -9.00 -12.77
C LEU A 189 -10.21 -10.26 -13.60
N GLY A 190 -11.18 -11.10 -13.22
CA GLY A 190 -11.52 -12.32 -13.95
C GLY A 190 -10.67 -13.53 -13.63
N LEU A 191 -9.99 -13.54 -12.49
CA LEU A 191 -9.05 -14.60 -12.12
C LEU A 191 -9.67 -15.64 -11.20
N GLN A 192 -9.16 -16.86 -11.34
CA GLN A 192 -9.45 -17.94 -10.40
C GLN A 192 -8.62 -17.78 -9.13
N THR A 193 -9.25 -18.03 -7.99
CA THR A 193 -8.58 -18.18 -6.69
C THR A 193 -8.27 -19.66 -6.47
N PHE A 194 -7.22 -19.96 -5.70
CA PHE A 194 -6.74 -21.34 -5.50
C PHE A 194 -6.69 -21.73 -4.02
N PRO A 195 -7.83 -21.75 -3.32
CA PRO A 195 -7.88 -21.98 -1.87
C PRO A 195 -7.42 -23.39 -1.43
N SER A 196 -7.23 -24.32 -2.36
CA SER A 196 -6.74 -25.67 -2.06
C SER A 196 -5.23 -25.74 -1.76
N PHE A 197 -4.46 -24.73 -2.16
CA PHE A 197 -3.00 -24.67 -1.93
C PHE A 197 -2.45 -23.26 -1.69
N VAL A 198 -3.22 -22.20 -1.94
CA VAL A 198 -2.89 -20.84 -1.50
C VAL A 198 -3.62 -20.58 -0.19
N PRO A 199 -2.94 -20.39 0.94
CA PRO A 199 -3.60 -20.07 2.20
C PRO A 199 -4.20 -18.66 2.16
N HIS A 200 -5.34 -18.49 2.80
CA HIS A 200 -5.96 -17.19 2.99
C HIS A 200 -5.04 -16.31 3.86
N PRO A 201 -4.97 -14.98 3.63
CA PRO A 201 -4.09 -14.10 4.42
C PRO A 201 -4.33 -14.10 5.93
N LEU A 202 -5.53 -14.51 6.38
CA LEU A 202 -5.89 -14.66 7.81
C LEU A 202 -5.72 -16.09 8.34
N SER A 203 -5.19 -17.01 7.52
CA SER A 203 -4.94 -18.39 7.90
C SER A 203 -3.53 -18.56 8.46
N PHE A 204 -3.37 -19.45 9.44
CA PHE A 204 -2.06 -19.87 9.96
C PHE A 204 -1.41 -20.98 9.11
N ASN A 205 -2.05 -21.37 8.01
CA ASN A 205 -1.58 -22.45 7.15
C ASN A 205 -0.50 -21.98 6.17
N SER A 206 0.36 -22.90 5.75
CA SER A 206 1.27 -22.73 4.61
C SER A 206 0.63 -23.22 3.31
N ASP A 207 1.38 -23.24 2.21
CA ASP A 207 1.00 -23.92 0.96
C ASP A 207 0.91 -25.45 1.11
N ARG A 208 1.43 -26.00 2.22
CA ARG A 208 1.28 -27.41 2.58
C ARG A 208 0.17 -27.60 3.59
N MET A 209 -1.01 -27.94 3.08
CA MET A 209 -2.22 -28.19 3.88
C MET A 209 -2.71 -29.64 3.72
N ASN A 210 -3.12 -30.26 4.84
CA ASN A 210 -3.92 -31.48 4.84
C ASN A 210 -5.38 -31.19 4.42
N PHE A 211 -6.19 -32.23 4.25
CA PHE A 211 -7.57 -32.08 3.80
C PHE A 211 -8.41 -31.12 4.65
N LEU A 212 -8.35 -31.24 5.98
CA LEU A 212 -9.12 -30.40 6.88
C LEU A 212 -8.65 -28.95 6.85
N GLN A 213 -7.34 -28.72 6.80
CA GLN A 213 -6.75 -27.39 6.64
C GLN A 213 -7.19 -26.74 5.33
N ARG A 214 -7.24 -27.49 4.21
CA ARG A 214 -7.76 -26.99 2.93
C ARG A 214 -9.23 -26.63 3.01
N LEU A 215 -10.05 -27.47 3.64
CA LEU A 215 -11.48 -27.20 3.83
C LEU A 215 -11.70 -25.90 4.62
N ILE A 216 -10.99 -25.75 5.75
CA ILE A 216 -11.02 -24.53 6.56
C ILE A 216 -10.52 -23.33 5.75
N ASN A 217 -9.49 -23.51 4.94
CA ASN A 217 -8.96 -22.45 4.09
C ASN A 217 -9.99 -22.00 3.03
N VAL A 218 -10.70 -22.92 2.38
CA VAL A 218 -11.81 -22.60 1.47
C VAL A 218 -12.89 -21.79 2.17
N ILE A 219 -13.25 -22.16 3.41
CA ILE A 219 -14.20 -21.39 4.23
C ILE A 219 -13.68 -19.98 4.49
N TRP A 220 -12.39 -19.81 4.80
CA TRP A 220 -11.77 -18.49 4.96
C TRP A 220 -11.88 -17.63 3.70
N HIS A 221 -11.49 -18.16 2.54
CA HIS A 221 -11.61 -17.44 1.26
C HIS A 221 -13.06 -17.03 0.96
N TYR A 222 -14.02 -17.96 1.11
CA TYR A 222 -15.43 -17.66 0.92
C TYR A 222 -15.92 -16.57 1.89
N SER A 223 -15.54 -16.68 3.17
CA SER A 223 -15.89 -15.69 4.19
C SER A 223 -15.30 -14.31 3.90
N GLY A 224 -14.05 -14.23 3.41
CA GLY A 224 -13.40 -12.97 3.07
C GLY A 224 -14.06 -12.29 1.87
N ILE A 225 -14.56 -13.04 0.90
CA ILE A 225 -15.31 -12.50 -0.23
C ILE A 225 -16.67 -11.97 0.25
N GLU A 226 -17.49 -12.82 0.88
CA GLU A 226 -18.88 -12.51 1.20
C GLU A 226 -19.06 -11.54 2.36
N PHE A 227 -18.19 -11.59 3.38
CA PHE A 227 -18.38 -10.79 4.59
C PHE A 227 -17.52 -9.52 4.63
N VAL A 228 -16.36 -9.54 3.98
CA VAL A 228 -15.38 -8.44 4.09
C VAL A 228 -15.34 -7.58 2.82
N ASN A 229 -15.30 -8.19 1.64
CA ASN A 229 -15.01 -7.44 0.40
C ASN A 229 -16.25 -7.12 -0.46
N LEU A 230 -17.21 -8.05 -0.51
CA LEU A 230 -18.46 -7.94 -1.27
C LEU A 230 -19.66 -8.28 -0.38
N PRO A 231 -19.86 -7.60 0.77
CA PRO A 231 -21.08 -7.80 1.54
C PRO A 231 -22.29 -7.48 0.66
N ASN A 232 -23.14 -8.48 0.43
CA ASN A 232 -24.32 -8.36 -0.45
C ASN A 232 -25.20 -7.15 -0.10
N VAL A 233 -25.22 -6.76 1.18
CA VAL A 233 -25.92 -5.59 1.71
C VAL A 233 -25.49 -4.28 1.05
N LEU A 234 -24.20 -4.11 0.71
CA LEU A 234 -23.65 -2.87 0.16
C LEU A 234 -23.52 -2.89 -1.36
N LEU A 235 -23.68 -4.06 -2.01
CA LEU A 235 -23.58 -4.17 -3.47
C LEU A 235 -24.56 -3.26 -4.20
N HIS A 236 -25.76 -3.04 -3.65
CA HIS A 236 -26.75 -2.15 -4.26
C HIS A 236 -26.25 -0.70 -4.28
N GLU A 237 -25.73 -0.20 -3.16
CA GLU A 237 -25.21 1.16 -3.01
C GLU A 237 -23.99 1.39 -3.90
N GLU A 238 -23.06 0.43 -3.92
CA GLU A 238 -21.91 0.47 -4.84
C GLU A 238 -22.36 0.53 -6.30
N ASN A 239 -23.23 -0.39 -6.72
CA ASN A 239 -23.72 -0.39 -8.08
C ASN A 239 -24.45 0.91 -8.43
N SER A 240 -25.21 1.49 -7.48
CA SER A 240 -25.89 2.77 -7.66
C SER A 240 -24.90 3.90 -7.89
N LEU A 241 -23.85 3.99 -7.07
CA LEU A 241 -22.79 5.00 -7.22
C LEU A 241 -22.08 4.86 -8.56
N TYR A 242 -21.55 3.67 -8.86
CA TYR A 242 -20.72 3.47 -10.04
C TYR A 242 -21.50 3.52 -11.35
N LYS A 243 -22.81 3.20 -11.36
CA LYS A 243 -23.66 3.39 -12.54
C LYS A 243 -23.76 4.85 -12.99
N LYS A 244 -23.60 5.84 -12.09
CA LYS A 244 -23.56 7.26 -12.45
C LYS A 244 -22.39 7.58 -13.39
N PHE A 245 -21.26 6.89 -13.22
CA PHE A 245 -20.05 7.08 -14.02
C PHE A 245 -19.93 6.06 -15.17
N PHE A 246 -20.57 4.91 -15.02
CA PHE A 246 -20.58 3.83 -15.98
C PHE A 246 -22.01 3.40 -16.34
N PRO A 247 -22.78 4.26 -17.05
CA PRO A 247 -24.20 3.98 -17.33
C PRO A 247 -24.40 2.74 -18.20
N LYS A 248 -23.38 2.32 -18.96
CA LYS A 248 -23.40 1.11 -19.80
C LYS A 248 -22.89 -0.14 -19.08
N SER A 249 -22.31 -0.02 -17.89
CA SER A 249 -21.80 -1.15 -17.13
C SER A 249 -22.96 -1.95 -16.54
N LYS A 250 -22.91 -3.28 -16.70
CA LYS A 250 -23.97 -4.18 -16.22
C LYS A 250 -23.92 -4.34 -14.70
N ASN A 251 -22.71 -4.35 -14.13
CA ASN A 251 -22.43 -4.55 -12.71
C ASN A 251 -20.98 -4.11 -12.39
N LEU A 252 -20.60 -4.14 -11.11
CA LEU A 252 -19.24 -3.83 -10.65
C LEU A 252 -18.14 -4.63 -11.36
N TRP A 253 -18.43 -5.87 -11.76
CA TRP A 253 -17.50 -6.70 -12.52
C TRP A 253 -17.05 -6.04 -13.82
N SER A 254 -17.99 -5.47 -14.58
CA SER A 254 -17.66 -4.75 -15.80
C SER A 254 -16.84 -3.46 -15.57
N VAL A 255 -16.84 -2.94 -14.34
CA VAL A 255 -15.94 -1.84 -13.93
C VAL A 255 -14.53 -2.38 -13.69
N GLY A 256 -14.39 -3.50 -12.97
CA GLY A 256 -13.10 -4.17 -12.74
C GLY A 256 -12.38 -4.58 -14.02
N GLN A 257 -13.13 -5.01 -15.05
CA GLN A 257 -12.59 -5.33 -16.37
C GLN A 257 -11.94 -4.16 -17.12
N GLN A 258 -12.07 -2.92 -16.61
CA GLN A 258 -11.38 -1.77 -17.20
C GLN A 258 -9.91 -1.66 -16.77
N VAL A 259 -9.51 -2.41 -15.75
CA VAL A 259 -8.12 -2.45 -15.26
C VAL A 259 -7.27 -3.28 -16.21
N SER A 260 -6.22 -2.67 -16.74
CA SER A 260 -5.37 -3.26 -17.78
C SER A 260 -4.23 -4.11 -17.21
N VAL A 261 -3.69 -3.71 -16.06
CA VAL A 261 -2.54 -4.34 -15.40
C VAL A 261 -2.74 -4.24 -13.89
N LEU A 262 -2.27 -5.26 -13.16
CA LEU A 262 -2.10 -5.22 -11.72
C LEU A 262 -0.60 -5.33 -11.39
N LEU A 263 -0.12 -4.38 -10.61
CA LEU A 263 1.25 -4.30 -10.13
C LEU A 263 1.30 -4.69 -8.64
N LEU A 264 2.02 -5.76 -8.33
CA LEU A 264 2.17 -6.28 -6.98
C LEU A 264 3.42 -5.70 -6.31
N ASN A 265 3.28 -5.13 -5.10
CA ASN A 265 4.42 -4.68 -4.31
C ASN A 265 5.12 -5.87 -3.63
N GLY A 266 6.09 -6.45 -4.32
CA GLY A 266 6.98 -7.46 -3.74
C GLY A 266 7.50 -8.43 -4.78
N GLU A 267 8.39 -9.29 -4.34
CA GLU A 267 9.00 -10.31 -5.19
C GLU A 267 8.10 -11.53 -5.33
N ARG A 268 8.02 -12.08 -6.55
CA ARG A 268 7.18 -13.25 -6.85
C ARG A 268 7.53 -14.46 -5.99
N PHE A 269 8.79 -14.61 -5.61
CA PHE A 269 9.29 -15.73 -4.81
C PHE A 269 8.93 -15.63 -3.32
N LEU A 270 8.41 -14.48 -2.86
CA LEU A 270 8.00 -14.27 -1.48
C LEU A 270 6.49 -14.53 -1.27
N ASP A 271 5.72 -14.76 -2.33
CA ASP A 271 4.30 -15.11 -2.27
C ASP A 271 4.10 -16.61 -2.52
N PHE A 272 2.91 -17.12 -2.19
CA PHE A 272 2.58 -18.52 -2.40
C PHE A 272 2.52 -18.88 -3.89
N PRO A 273 2.97 -20.10 -4.27
CA PRO A 273 3.01 -20.50 -5.67
C PRO A 273 1.61 -20.56 -6.27
N ARG A 274 1.35 -19.71 -7.27
CA ARG A 274 0.08 -19.71 -8.03
C ARG A 274 0.31 -19.31 -9.50
N PRO A 275 -0.54 -19.79 -10.43
CA PRO A 275 -0.51 -19.31 -11.81
C PRO A 275 -0.99 -17.87 -11.84
N LEU A 276 -0.19 -17.00 -12.48
CA LEU A 276 -0.51 -15.59 -12.69
C LEU A 276 -0.45 -15.30 -14.19
N PRO A 277 -1.45 -14.59 -14.76
CA PRO A 277 -1.41 -14.16 -16.15
C PRO A 277 -0.38 -13.05 -16.36
N THR A 278 -0.06 -12.76 -17.62
CA THR A 278 0.99 -11.80 -18.00
C THR A 278 0.71 -10.34 -17.62
N PHE A 279 -0.55 -10.00 -17.34
CA PHE A 279 -0.93 -8.65 -16.90
C PHE A 279 -0.82 -8.44 -15.38
N ILE A 280 -0.40 -9.47 -14.63
CA ILE A 280 -0.01 -9.34 -13.22
C ILE A 280 1.51 -9.34 -13.14
N LEU A 281 2.07 -8.23 -12.67
CA LEU A 281 3.51 -8.03 -12.60
C LEU A 281 3.93 -7.71 -11.18
N ASN A 282 5.06 -8.26 -10.76
CA ASN A 282 5.70 -7.97 -9.49
C ASN A 282 6.67 -6.80 -9.67
N LEU A 283 6.48 -5.72 -8.91
CA LEU A 283 7.37 -4.55 -8.92
C LEU A 283 8.68 -4.81 -8.17
N GLY A 284 8.73 -5.84 -7.33
CA GLY A 284 9.83 -6.05 -6.40
C GLY A 284 9.88 -4.94 -5.36
N SER A 285 11.09 -4.60 -4.91
CA SER A 285 11.31 -3.51 -3.96
C SER A 285 11.48 -2.18 -4.70
N LEU A 286 10.51 -1.26 -4.53
CA LEU A 286 10.63 0.15 -4.96
C LEU A 286 11.54 0.98 -4.05
N ALA A 287 12.40 0.34 -3.23
CA ALA A 287 13.36 1.08 -2.44
C ALA A 287 14.33 1.78 -3.40
N SER A 288 14.43 3.11 -3.25
CA SER A 288 15.40 3.95 -3.94
C SER A 288 16.75 3.22 -3.93
N LYS A 289 17.19 2.80 -5.13
CA LYS A 289 18.52 2.22 -5.37
C LYS A 289 19.48 3.03 -4.53
N GLN A 290 20.06 2.39 -3.50
CA GLN A 290 21.10 2.89 -2.62
C GLN A 290 21.41 4.35 -2.91
N GLN A 291 20.87 5.28 -2.09
CA GLN A 291 21.62 6.50 -1.83
C GLN A 291 23.06 6.04 -1.73
N LYS A 292 23.89 6.45 -2.70
CA LYS A 292 25.26 5.98 -2.82
C LYS A 292 25.80 5.92 -1.40
N LEU A 293 26.21 4.73 -0.95
CA LEU A 293 26.71 4.42 0.40
C LEU A 293 28.02 5.20 0.72
N ASN A 294 28.12 6.42 0.24
CA ASN A 294 29.17 7.37 0.50
C ASN A 294 28.81 7.98 1.86
N LYS A 295 29.17 7.22 2.91
CA LYS A 295 28.90 7.44 4.35
C LYS A 295 27.43 7.36 4.74
N LEU A 296 27.04 6.16 5.18
CA LEU A 296 25.89 6.00 6.08
C LEU A 296 26.27 6.65 7.42
N ILE A 297 25.81 7.88 7.66
CA ILE A 297 25.99 8.56 8.95
C ILE A 297 24.85 8.07 9.84
N LEU A 298 25.20 7.25 10.83
CA LEU A 298 24.26 6.84 11.85
C LEU A 298 24.04 8.00 12.82
N ASP A 299 22.85 8.06 13.40
CA ASP A 299 22.63 8.91 14.57
C ASP A 299 23.64 8.52 15.67
N PRO A 300 24.29 9.49 16.35
CA PRO A 300 25.31 9.19 17.36
C PRO A 300 24.85 8.23 18.46
N GLU A 301 23.57 8.26 18.85
CA GLU A 301 23.03 7.36 19.87
C GLU A 301 22.91 5.92 19.32
N ILE A 302 22.52 5.77 18.05
CA ILE A 302 22.49 4.46 17.37
C ILE A 302 23.91 3.92 17.19
N GLU A 303 24.86 4.77 16.77
CA GLU A 303 26.27 4.39 16.63
C GLU A 303 26.86 3.96 17.96
N TYR A 304 26.52 4.66 19.05
CA TYR A 304 26.92 4.29 20.40
C TYR A 304 26.37 2.92 20.82
N ILE A 305 25.09 2.61 20.53
CA ILE A 305 24.51 1.30 20.86
C ILE A 305 25.19 0.19 20.05
N TYR A 306 25.40 0.44 18.75
CA TYR A 306 26.00 -0.53 17.84
C TYR A 306 27.48 -0.82 18.11
N SER A 307 28.24 0.18 18.56
CA SER A 307 29.70 0.06 18.77
C SER A 307 30.11 -0.63 20.09
N LYS A 308 29.15 -1.07 20.91
CA LYS A 308 29.42 -1.73 22.20
C LYS A 308 30.05 -3.10 22.02
N LYS A 309 31.26 -3.27 22.54
CA LYS A 309 32.01 -4.54 22.48
C LYS A 309 31.40 -5.65 23.32
N GLU A 310 30.63 -5.30 24.35
CA GLU A 310 29.97 -6.26 25.23
C GLU A 310 28.78 -6.94 24.55
N SER A 311 28.29 -6.38 23.43
CA SER A 311 27.17 -6.91 22.65
C SER A 311 27.65 -7.82 21.52
N LYS A 312 26.92 -8.90 21.25
CA LYS A 312 27.07 -9.64 19.98
C LYS A 312 26.39 -8.93 18.81
N GLY A 313 25.50 -7.97 19.08
CA GLY A 313 24.81 -7.18 18.06
C GLY A 313 23.56 -6.49 18.59
N VAL A 314 22.90 -5.74 17.71
CA VAL A 314 21.68 -4.98 18.02
C VAL A 314 20.48 -5.63 17.36
N VAL A 315 19.43 -5.90 18.14
CA VAL A 315 18.12 -6.34 17.65
C VAL A 315 17.19 -5.12 17.61
N ILE A 316 16.76 -4.74 16.41
CA ILE A 316 15.77 -3.68 16.22
C ILE A 316 14.38 -4.32 16.26
N PHE A 317 13.54 -3.89 17.19
CA PHE A 317 12.17 -4.36 17.35
C PHE A 317 11.19 -3.22 17.08
N SER A 318 10.23 -3.46 16.18
CA SER A 318 9.20 -2.50 15.82
C SER A 318 7.93 -3.24 15.43
N MET A 319 6.79 -2.74 15.90
CA MET A 319 5.45 -3.24 15.56
C MET A 319 4.84 -2.50 14.35
N GLY A 320 5.58 -1.59 13.72
CA GLY A 320 5.09 -0.76 12.62
C GLY A 320 4.21 0.40 13.09
N THR A 321 3.41 0.97 12.19
CA THR A 321 2.57 2.15 12.46
C THR A 321 1.15 1.80 12.89
N VAL A 322 0.70 0.59 12.58
CA VAL A 322 -0.70 0.15 12.76
C VAL A 322 -0.90 -0.59 14.09
N SER A 323 0.13 -1.23 14.62
CA SER A 323 0.08 -1.86 15.94
C SER A 323 0.67 -0.90 16.98
N ASN A 324 -0.14 0.09 17.38
CA ASN A 324 0.26 1.09 18.38
C ASN A 324 0.52 0.41 19.73
N THR A 325 1.78 0.42 20.15
CA THR A 325 2.23 -0.31 21.33
C THR A 325 1.59 0.20 22.62
N THR A 326 1.06 1.42 22.69
CA THR A 326 0.30 1.92 23.86
C THR A 326 -0.96 1.10 24.14
N ASN A 327 -1.54 0.47 23.11
CA ASN A 327 -2.71 -0.40 23.26
C ASN A 327 -2.34 -1.87 23.55
N MET A 328 -1.05 -2.20 23.57
CA MET A 328 -0.59 -3.57 23.74
C MET A 328 -0.79 -4.04 25.20
N PRO A 329 -1.50 -5.17 25.44
CA PRO A 329 -1.72 -5.69 26.77
C PRO A 329 -0.40 -6.00 27.50
N LEU A 330 -0.35 -5.70 28.80
CA LEU A 330 0.83 -5.92 29.63
C LEU A 330 1.37 -7.36 29.55
N ARG A 331 0.50 -8.35 29.39
CA ARG A 331 0.89 -9.76 29.20
C ARG A 331 1.74 -9.96 27.94
N MET A 332 1.40 -9.29 26.84
CA MET A 332 2.17 -9.36 25.59
C MET A 332 3.51 -8.65 25.76
N THR A 333 3.53 -7.45 26.35
CA THR A 333 4.76 -6.72 26.70
C THR A 333 5.70 -7.60 27.52
N LYS A 334 5.21 -8.18 28.63
CA LYS A 334 5.98 -9.09 29.49
C LYS A 334 6.49 -10.32 28.74
N SER A 335 5.72 -10.84 27.77
CA SER A 335 6.16 -11.98 26.94
C SER A 335 7.35 -11.62 26.05
N PHE A 336 7.34 -10.43 25.42
CA PHE A 336 8.48 -9.93 24.65
C PHE A 336 9.70 -9.67 25.54
N LEU A 337 9.53 -8.98 26.67
CA LEU A 337 10.62 -8.72 27.62
C LEU A 337 11.25 -10.01 28.15
N ASN A 338 10.43 -11.00 28.49
CA ASN A 338 10.91 -12.33 28.90
C ASN A 338 11.67 -13.04 27.78
N ALA A 339 11.26 -12.89 26.52
CA ALA A 339 11.97 -13.45 25.38
C ALA A 339 13.32 -12.76 25.15
N PHE A 340 13.36 -11.42 25.26
CA PHE A 340 14.59 -10.64 25.14
C PHE A 340 15.58 -10.98 26.26
N GLY A 341 15.09 -11.18 27.49
CA GLY A 341 15.91 -11.61 28.63
C GLY A 341 16.53 -13.00 28.48
N ARG A 342 16.08 -13.84 27.55
CA ARG A 342 16.69 -15.14 27.25
C ARG A 342 17.92 -15.07 26.35
N ILE A 343 18.16 -13.92 25.71
CA ILE A 343 19.32 -13.67 24.84
C ILE A 343 20.06 -12.39 25.27
N PRO A 344 20.60 -12.37 26.51
CA PRO A 344 21.19 -11.18 27.12
C PRO A 344 22.49 -10.71 26.45
N GLU A 345 23.04 -11.51 25.53
CA GLU A 345 24.20 -11.13 24.72
C GLU A 345 23.91 -10.08 23.63
N TYR A 346 22.65 -9.73 23.37
CA TYR A 346 22.25 -8.70 22.39
C TYR A 346 21.72 -7.45 23.09
N ASP A 347 21.94 -6.29 22.47
CA ASP A 347 21.23 -5.05 22.82
C ASP A 347 19.93 -4.95 22.02
N PHE A 348 18.85 -4.48 22.64
CA PHE A 348 17.55 -4.31 22.00
C PHE A 348 17.23 -2.83 21.82
N LEU A 349 16.84 -2.45 20.61
CA LEU A 349 16.27 -1.13 20.32
C LEU A 349 14.79 -1.30 19.95
N TRP A 350 13.90 -0.90 20.83
CA TRP A 350 12.46 -0.99 20.60
C TRP A 350 11.90 0.36 20.14
N LYS A 351 11.45 0.45 18.88
CA LYS A 351 10.60 1.55 18.43
C LYS A 351 9.19 1.39 19.00
N THR A 352 8.77 2.33 19.84
CA THR A 352 7.50 2.29 20.56
C THR A 352 6.88 3.69 20.65
N GLU A 353 5.59 3.74 20.90
CA GLU A 353 4.85 4.96 21.25
C GLU A 353 4.87 5.22 22.78
N GLN A 354 5.31 4.25 23.59
CA GLN A 354 5.37 4.36 25.04
C GLN A 354 6.69 5.01 25.48
N THR A 355 6.63 5.98 26.39
CA THR A 355 7.82 6.63 26.95
C THR A 355 8.52 5.82 28.04
N GLU A 356 7.82 4.83 28.61
CA GLU A 356 8.29 3.93 29.66
C GLU A 356 7.65 2.56 29.44
N ILE A 357 8.38 1.48 29.72
CA ILE A 357 7.89 0.10 29.55
C ILE A 357 8.02 -0.63 30.88
N GLU A 358 6.90 -1.04 31.49
CA GLU A 358 6.93 -1.76 32.76
C GLU A 358 7.68 -3.10 32.64
N GLY A 359 8.64 -3.35 33.53
CA GLY A 359 9.36 -4.63 33.62
C GLY A 359 10.60 -4.74 32.74
N ILE A 360 11.06 -3.63 32.15
CA ILE A 360 12.27 -3.55 31.33
C ILE A 360 13.59 -3.68 32.14
N GLY A 361 13.52 -3.56 33.47
CA GLY A 361 14.68 -3.59 34.36
C GLY A 361 15.53 -4.86 34.22
N GLY A 362 16.85 -4.68 34.18
CA GLY A 362 17.81 -5.79 34.04
C GLY A 362 18.07 -6.25 32.61
N LEU A 363 17.40 -5.66 31.60
CA LEU A 363 17.63 -5.93 30.19
C LEU A 363 18.54 -4.87 29.55
N ARG A 364 19.35 -5.31 28.59
CA ARG A 364 20.13 -4.44 27.71
C ARG A 364 19.25 -3.84 26.63
N MET A 365 18.45 -2.86 27.01
CA MET A 365 17.35 -2.37 26.17
C MET A 365 17.28 -0.85 26.13
N TYR A 366 16.94 -0.33 24.96
CA TYR A 366 16.74 1.08 24.64
C TYR A 366 15.37 1.24 23.97
N ILE A 367 14.70 2.36 24.23
CA ILE A 367 13.45 2.71 23.58
C ILE A 367 13.68 3.87 22.62
N TYR A 368 13.11 3.79 21.43
CA TYR A 368 13.10 4.85 20.43
C TYR A 368 11.67 5.39 20.31
N VAL A 369 11.49 6.66 20.66
CA VAL A 369 10.20 7.37 20.64
C VAL A 369 10.40 8.70 19.94
N ASP A 370 9.68 8.93 18.84
CA ASP A 370 9.66 10.21 18.11
C ASP A 370 11.04 10.83 17.83
N GLY A 371 12.02 10.00 17.43
CA GLY A 371 13.37 10.47 17.09
C GLY A 371 14.35 10.55 18.26
N LEU A 372 13.93 10.20 19.47
CA LEU A 372 14.77 10.23 20.68
C LEU A 372 15.00 8.83 21.22
N ILE A 373 16.24 8.51 21.59
CA ILE A 373 16.56 7.26 22.27
C ILE A 373 16.66 7.50 23.77
N LYS A 374 15.91 6.71 24.54
CA LYS A 374 16.07 6.65 25.99
C LYS A 374 16.70 5.31 26.35
N LYS A 375 17.81 5.39 27.09
CA LYS A 375 18.39 4.23 27.75
C LYS A 375 17.62 3.95 29.02
N ASN A 376 17.34 2.67 29.23
CA ASN A 376 16.77 2.17 30.46
C ASN A 376 17.81 1.90 31.56
#